data_AF-A0A6V7J8M2-F1
#
_entry.id   AF-A0A6V7J8M2-F1
#
_cell.length_a   1.000
_cell.length_b   1.000
_cell.length_c   1.000
_cell.angle_alpha   90.00
_cell.angle_beta   90.00
_cell.angle_gamma   90.00
#
_symmetry.space_group_name_H-M   'P 1'
#
loop_
_entity.id
_entity.type
_entity.pdbx_description
1 polymer ?
#
loop_
_entity_poly.entity_id
_entity_poly.type
_entity_poly.pdbx_seq_one_letter_code
_entity_poly.pdbx_strand_id
1 'polypeptide(L)'
;VYRRLVTAVNDIEKRLPFSHHDRLGFLTFCPTNLGTTVRASVHIKLPKLAANREKLEEIAGKFNLQVRGTRGEHTEAEGGVYDISNRRRLGLTEYQAVKEMHDGIAELIKIEKEL
;
A
#
# COMPACT_ATOMS: atom_id res chain seq x y z
N VAL A 1 5.82 -11.45 -6.19
CA VAL A 1 5.32 -10.20 -6.83
C VAL A 1 6.38 -9.12 -6.87
N TYR A 2 6.91 -8.66 -5.73
CA TYR A 2 7.87 -7.54 -5.67
C TYR A 2 9.11 -7.71 -6.57
N ARG A 3 9.74 -8.88 -6.60
CA ARG A 3 10.89 -9.16 -7.50
C ARG A 3 10.58 -8.85 -8.97
N ARG A 4 9.39 -9.23 -9.45
CA ARG A 4 8.96 -8.98 -10.83
C ARG A 4 8.81 -7.49 -11.14
N LEU A 5 8.31 -6.71 -10.18
CA LEU A 5 8.25 -5.24 -10.29
C LEU A 5 9.64 -4.64 -10.42
N VAL A 6 10.57 -5.01 -9.53
CA VAL A 6 11.95 -4.50 -9.54
C VAL A 6 12.64 -4.81 -10.87
N THR A 7 12.54 -6.04 -11.37
CA THR A 7 13.10 -6.40 -12.68
C THR A 7 12.54 -5.51 -13.80
N ALA A 8 11.21 -5.34 -13.85
CA ALA A 8 10.58 -4.54 -14.91
C ALA A 8 10.97 -3.05 -14.85
N VAL A 9 10.95 -2.45 -13.67
CA VAL A 9 11.30 -1.02 -13.49
C VAL A 9 12.77 -0.80 -13.89
N ASN A 10 13.69 -1.62 -13.39
CA ASN A 10 15.11 -1.50 -13.72
C ASN A 10 15.38 -1.65 -15.23
N ASP A 11 14.63 -2.51 -15.93
CA ASP A 11 14.79 -2.69 -17.37
C ASP A 11 14.20 -1.53 -18.19
N ILE A 12 13.12 -0.92 -17.71
CA ILE A 12 12.52 0.27 -18.34
C ILE A 12 13.40 1.51 -18.14
N GLU A 13 13.96 1.71 -16.94
CA GLU A 13 14.82 2.85 -16.59
C GLU A 13 16.09 2.93 -17.46
N LYS A 14 16.58 1.80 -17.96
CA LYS A 14 17.70 1.77 -18.92
C LYS A 14 17.37 2.44 -20.25
N ARG A 15 16.09 2.60 -20.57
CA ARG A 15 15.60 3.06 -21.88
C ARG A 15 14.90 4.41 -21.81
N LEU A 16 14.34 4.77 -20.65
CA LEU A 16 13.55 5.97 -20.45
C LEU A 16 14.06 6.75 -19.24
N PRO A 17 14.46 8.02 -19.42
CA PRO A 17 14.83 8.86 -18.30
C PRO A 17 13.57 9.28 -17.52
N PHE A 18 13.52 8.97 -16.23
CA PHE A 18 12.47 9.45 -15.33
C PHE A 18 12.91 10.68 -14.55
N SER A 19 11.96 11.57 -14.27
CA SER A 19 12.21 12.77 -13.48
C SER A 19 12.37 12.43 -12.01
N HIS A 20 13.53 12.78 -11.45
CA HIS A 20 13.87 12.59 -10.05
C HIS A 20 14.37 13.91 -9.44
N HIS A 21 14.06 14.14 -8.17
CA HIS A 21 14.47 15.32 -7.41
C HIS A 21 15.05 14.92 -6.05
N ASP A 22 16.18 15.49 -5.66
CA ASP A 22 16.94 15.09 -4.46
C ASP A 22 16.09 15.03 -3.17
N ARG A 23 15.20 16.02 -2.98
CA ARG A 23 14.28 16.04 -1.82
C ARG A 23 13.02 15.19 -1.99
N LEU A 24 12.51 15.04 -3.22
CA LEU A 24 11.15 14.54 -3.46
C LEU A 24 11.13 13.13 -4.06
N GLY A 25 12.30 12.57 -4.39
CA GLY A 25 12.39 11.30 -5.10
C GLY A 25 11.84 11.41 -6.52
N PHE A 26 11.20 10.35 -6.98
CA PHE A 26 10.52 10.33 -8.28
C PHE A 26 9.32 11.26 -8.30
N LEU A 27 9.25 12.10 -9.33
CA LEU A 27 8.20 13.09 -9.49
C LEU A 27 6.95 12.48 -10.10
N THR A 28 5.80 12.81 -9.53
CA THR A 28 4.48 12.37 -9.99
C THR A 28 3.50 13.55 -9.93
N PHE A 29 2.37 13.42 -10.62
CA PHE A 29 1.36 14.49 -10.65
C PHE A 29 0.73 14.75 -9.27
N CYS A 30 0.41 13.69 -8.53
CA CYS A 30 -0.22 13.79 -7.22
C CYS A 30 0.84 13.78 -6.11
N PRO A 31 0.84 14.73 -5.16
CA PRO A 31 1.86 14.80 -4.11
C PRO A 31 1.91 13.55 -3.22
N THR A 32 0.81 12.80 -3.11
CA THR A 32 0.77 11.55 -2.33
C THR A 32 1.57 10.41 -2.95
N ASN A 33 1.95 10.54 -4.23
CA ASN A 33 2.71 9.53 -4.97
C ASN A 33 4.19 9.88 -5.16
N LEU A 34 4.70 10.93 -4.51
CA LEU A 34 6.13 11.27 -4.52
C LEU A 34 6.99 10.23 -3.78
N GLY A 35 8.30 10.30 -3.98
CA GLY A 35 9.29 9.45 -3.33
C GLY A 35 9.47 8.13 -4.07
N THR A 36 9.15 7.04 -3.40
CA THR A 36 9.21 5.67 -3.96
C THR A 36 8.17 5.45 -5.05
N THR A 37 7.07 6.21 -5.04
CA THR A 37 5.86 5.99 -5.85
C THR A 37 5.14 4.65 -5.60
N VAL A 38 5.69 3.77 -4.77
CA VAL A 38 5.22 2.39 -4.57
C VAL A 38 3.90 2.33 -3.81
N ARG A 39 2.91 1.66 -4.41
CA ARG A 39 1.74 1.10 -3.70
C ARG A 39 1.82 -0.41 -3.71
N ALA A 40 2.22 -1.00 -2.60
CA ALA A 40 2.03 -2.42 -2.37
C ALA A 40 0.66 -2.62 -1.75
N SER A 41 -0.13 -3.57 -2.24
CA SER A 41 -1.46 -3.83 -1.70
C SER A 41 -1.88 -5.29 -1.84
N VAL A 42 -2.92 -5.65 -1.09
CA VAL A 42 -3.62 -6.93 -1.18
C VAL A 42 -5.12 -6.71 -1.26
N HIS A 43 -5.81 -7.59 -1.98
CA HIS A 43 -7.24 -7.82 -1.78
C HIS A 43 -7.41 -8.86 -0.68
N ILE A 44 -8.04 -8.46 0.43
CA ILE A 44 -8.15 -9.31 1.62
C ILE A 44 -9.56 -9.25 2.21
N LYS A 45 -10.00 -10.37 2.78
CA LYS A 45 -11.20 -10.45 3.61
C LYS A 45 -10.77 -10.55 5.08
N LEU A 46 -11.31 -9.67 5.90
CA LEU A 46 -11.12 -9.66 7.36
C LEU A 46 -12.51 -9.58 8.00
N PRO A 47 -13.36 -10.60 7.87
CA PRO A 47 -14.79 -10.49 8.17
C PRO A 47 -15.09 -10.06 9.62
N LYS A 48 -14.29 -10.47 10.61
CA LYS A 48 -14.50 -10.07 12.01
C LYS A 48 -14.07 -8.63 12.23
N LEU A 49 -12.90 -8.24 11.71
CA LEU A 49 -12.40 -6.88 11.87
C LEU A 49 -13.21 -5.86 11.04
N ALA A 50 -13.60 -6.24 9.82
CA ALA A 50 -14.40 -5.43 8.91
C ALA A 50 -15.88 -5.32 9.30
N ALA A 51 -16.35 -6.10 10.28
CA ALA A 51 -17.69 -5.93 10.86
C ALA A 51 -17.90 -4.51 11.41
N ASN A 52 -16.82 -3.84 11.80
CA ASN A 52 -16.79 -2.40 12.02
C ASN A 52 -15.67 -1.77 11.16
N ARG A 53 -16.06 -1.11 10.07
CA ARG A 53 -15.14 -0.47 9.14
C ARG A 53 -14.25 0.59 9.79
N GLU A 54 -14.79 1.42 10.68
CA GLU A 54 -14.02 2.45 11.37
C GLU A 54 -12.91 1.83 12.22
N LYS A 55 -13.21 0.70 12.88
CA LYS A 55 -12.21 -0.06 13.64
C LYS A 55 -11.13 -0.67 12.74
N LEU A 56 -11.50 -1.21 11.58
CA LEU A 56 -10.53 -1.69 10.58
C LEU A 56 -9.60 -0.55 10.14
N GLU A 57 -10.16 0.62 9.83
CA GLU A 57 -9.40 1.80 9.39
C GLU A 57 -8.48 2.34 10.51
N GLU A 58 -8.96 2.39 11.75
CA GLU A 58 -8.18 2.80 12.92
C GLU A 58 -6.97 1.89 13.14
N ILE A 59 -7.18 0.56 13.13
CA ILE A 59 -6.10 -0.40 13.33
C ILE A 59 -5.12 -0.37 12.16
N ALA A 60 -5.61 -0.37 10.92
CA ALA A 60 -4.77 -0.26 9.72
C ALA A 60 -3.93 1.03 9.76
N GLY A 61 -4.49 2.14 10.22
CA GLY A 61 -3.81 3.41 10.39
C GLY A 61 -2.59 3.35 11.33
N LYS A 62 -2.67 2.56 12.41
CA LYS A 62 -1.53 2.34 13.35
C LYS A 62 -0.32 1.69 12.67
N PHE A 63 -0.54 0.97 11.56
CA PHE A 63 0.50 0.33 10.76
C PHE A 63 0.86 1.10 9.48
N ASN A 64 0.50 2.39 9.40
CA ASN A 64 0.69 3.21 8.19
C ASN A 64 -0.01 2.64 6.95
N LEU A 65 -1.12 1.93 7.11
CA LEU A 65 -1.90 1.40 5.99
C LEU A 65 -3.08 2.30 5.63
N GLN A 66 -3.57 2.16 4.40
CA GLN A 66 -4.79 2.77 3.90
C GLN A 66 -5.75 1.67 3.43
N VAL A 67 -7.02 1.79 3.82
CA VAL A 67 -8.11 0.89 3.42
C VAL A 67 -8.89 1.55 2.28
N ARG A 68 -9.13 0.81 1.21
CA ARG A 68 -9.95 1.20 0.05
C ARG A 68 -10.97 0.12 -0.27
N GLY A 69 -12.02 0.47 -1.01
CA GLY A 69 -12.95 -0.52 -1.56
C GLY A 69 -12.33 -1.36 -2.66
N THR A 70 -13.07 -2.37 -3.13
CA THR A 70 -12.53 -3.42 -4.02
C THR A 70 -12.10 -2.87 -5.39
N ARG A 71 -12.70 -1.76 -5.84
CA ARG A 71 -12.37 -1.12 -7.12
C ARG A 71 -11.42 0.06 -6.97
N GLY A 72 -10.82 0.23 -5.79
CA GLY A 72 -9.84 1.26 -5.50
C GLY A 72 -10.42 2.46 -4.75
N GLU A 73 -9.84 3.63 -4.98
CA GLU A 73 -10.16 4.84 -4.22
C GLU A 73 -11.61 5.26 -4.40
N HIS A 74 -12.25 5.72 -3.32
CA HIS A 74 -13.65 6.17 -3.30
C HIS A 74 -14.69 5.10 -3.70
N THR A 75 -14.33 3.82 -3.63
CA THR A 75 -15.27 2.71 -3.88
C THR A 75 -15.60 1.96 -2.60
N GLU A 76 -16.74 1.28 -2.60
CA GLU A 76 -17.16 0.40 -1.52
C GLU A 76 -16.51 -0.99 -1.62
N ALA A 77 -16.56 -1.75 -0.53
CA ALA A 77 -16.15 -3.14 -0.52
C ALA A 77 -17.22 -4.03 -1.16
N GLU A 78 -16.83 -4.83 -2.15
CA GLU A 78 -17.66 -5.86 -2.78
C GLU A 78 -17.38 -7.21 -2.11
N GLY A 79 -18.41 -7.85 -1.55
CA GLY A 79 -18.28 -9.17 -0.94
C GLY A 79 -17.32 -9.23 0.26
N GLY A 80 -17.17 -8.12 1.00
CA GLY A 80 -16.28 -7.99 2.14
C GLY A 80 -14.78 -7.97 1.78
N VAL A 81 -14.44 -7.68 0.53
CA VAL A 81 -13.07 -7.58 0.04
C VAL A 81 -12.60 -6.14 0.09
N TYR A 82 -11.49 -5.89 0.79
CA TYR A 82 -10.85 -4.59 0.89
C TYR A 82 -9.51 -4.58 0.16
N ASP A 83 -9.19 -3.44 -0.45
CA ASP A 83 -7.84 -3.14 -0.94
C ASP A 83 -7.07 -2.41 0.16
N ILE A 84 -6.08 -3.08 0.75
CA ILE A 84 -5.29 -2.53 1.85
C ILE A 84 -3.84 -2.37 1.39
N SER A 85 -3.28 -1.16 1.54
CA SER A 85 -1.96 -0.79 1.02
C SER A 85 -1.14 0.06 1.98
N ASN A 86 0.19 0.14 1.79
CA ASN A 86 0.99 1.16 2.46
C ASN A 86 0.50 2.58 2.08
N ARG A 87 0.33 3.44 3.08
CA ARG A 87 -0.10 4.84 2.90
C ARG A 87 1.08 5.74 2.53
N ARG A 88 2.24 5.50 3.14
CA ARG A 88 3.44 6.33 2.98
C ARG A 88 4.21 5.93 1.73
N ARG A 89 4.79 6.92 1.05
CA ARG A 89 5.60 6.75 -0.18
C ARG A 89 6.82 7.63 -0.26
N LEU A 90 6.82 8.76 0.46
CA LEU A 90 7.94 9.68 0.58
C LEU A 90 8.56 9.62 1.98
N GLY A 91 9.88 9.78 2.06
CA GLY A 91 10.63 9.72 3.32
C GLY A 91 10.91 8.30 3.83
N LEU A 92 10.89 7.32 2.92
CA LEU A 92 11.23 5.92 3.14
C LEU A 92 11.71 5.31 1.82
N THR A 93 12.43 4.19 1.88
CA THR A 93 12.85 3.43 0.69
C THR A 93 11.73 2.52 0.17
N GLU A 94 11.85 2.02 -1.06
CA GLU A 94 10.90 1.08 -1.68
C GLU A 94 10.76 -0.18 -0.82
N TYR A 95 11.88 -0.68 -0.27
CA TYR A 95 11.89 -1.81 0.65
C TYR A 95 11.07 -1.51 1.90
N GLN A 96 11.27 -0.33 2.52
CA GLN A 96 10.51 0.07 3.71
C GLN A 96 9.02 0.22 3.41
N ALA A 97 8.64 0.79 2.26
CA ALA A 97 7.25 0.92 1.85
C ALA A 97 6.56 -0.44 1.69
N VAL A 98 7.22 -1.40 1.04
CA VAL A 98 6.69 -2.77 0.92
C VAL A 98 6.69 -3.51 2.27
N LYS A 99 7.69 -3.27 3.10
CA LYS A 99 7.77 -3.86 4.45
C LYS A 99 6.67 -3.34 5.37
N GLU A 100 6.36 -2.05 5.35
CA GLU A 100 5.22 -1.49 6.09
C GLU A 100 3.91 -2.19 5.70
N MET A 101 3.68 -2.40 4.38
CA MET A 101 2.52 -3.16 3.91
C MET A 101 2.54 -4.60 4.44
N HIS A 102 3.63 -5.32 4.24
CA HIS A 102 3.76 -6.71 4.63
C HIS A 102 3.52 -6.92 6.14
N ASP A 103 4.22 -6.14 6.96
CA ASP A 103 4.17 -6.29 8.42
C ASP A 103 2.79 -5.88 8.94
N GLY A 104 2.21 -4.79 8.44
CA GLY A 104 0.88 -4.36 8.83
C GLY A 104 -0.21 -5.36 8.44
N ILE A 105 -0.15 -5.96 7.24
CA ILE A 105 -1.09 -7.01 6.82
C ILE A 105 -0.94 -8.26 7.69
N ALA A 106 0.29 -8.65 8.03
CA ALA A 106 0.53 -9.80 8.90
C ALA A 106 -0.12 -9.60 10.29
N GLU A 107 -0.01 -8.40 10.87
CA GLU A 107 -0.67 -8.07 12.13
C GLU A 107 -2.19 -8.01 12.01
N LEU A 108 -2.75 -7.45 10.93
CA LEU A 108 -4.20 -7.47 10.69
C LEU A 108 -4.75 -8.91 10.60
N ILE A 109 -4.03 -9.82 9.92
CA ILE A 109 -4.39 -11.24 9.84
C ILE A 109 -4.33 -11.91 11.22
N LYS A 110 -3.35 -11.54 12.05
CA LYS A 110 -3.24 -12.04 13.42
C LYS A 110 -4.43 -11.60 14.28
N ILE A 111 -4.74 -10.30 14.26
CA ILE A 111 -5.89 -9.73 14.99
C ILE A 111 -7.20 -10.39 14.55
N GLU A 112 -7.40 -10.59 13.24
CA GLU A 112 -8.58 -11.28 12.70
C GLU A 112 -8.73 -12.72 13.22
N LYS A 113 -7.63 -13.43 13.49
CA LYS A 113 -7.66 -14.78 14.05
C LYS A 113 -7.99 -14.81 15.54
N GLU A 114 -7.65 -13.74 16.27
CA GLU A 114 -7.84 -13.62 17.72
C GLU A 114 -9.23 -13.08 18.11
N LEU A 115 -9.88 -12.34 17.21
CA LEU A 115 -11.30 -11.96 17.32
C LEU A 115 -12.23 -13.16 17.13
#